data_AF-A0A937WB25-F1
#
_entry.id   AF-A0A937WB25-F1
#
_cell.length_a   1.000
_cell.length_b   1.000
_cell.length_c   1.000
_cell.angle_alpha   90.00
_cell.angle_beta   90.00
_cell.angle_gamma   90.00
#
_symmetry.space_group_name_H-M   'P 1'
#
loop_
_entity.id
_entity.type
_entity.pdbx_description
1 polymer ?
#
loop_
_entity_poly.entity_id
_entity_poly.type
_entity_poly.pdbx_seq_one_letter_code
_entity_poly.pdbx_strand_id
1 'polypeptide(L)'
;MSENQTPKEMSEEQISEEPTAEQITDELVRSGDIGIILVASEVQYIDIQNEFNLVKKPNGWIITIGDKDTKVVFNLKSMRKIEKNLHPGDMVEKENDDIIIVQKLTEEEKEQGGPVRRPHARSYQRKVSEETTRDE
;
A
#
# COMPACT_ATOMS: atom_id res chain seq x y z
N MET A 1 60.93 -22.92 20.55
CA MET A 1 60.54 -21.66 21.21
C MET A 1 60.04 -20.69 20.13
N SER A 2 58.84 -20.78 19.56
CA SER A 2 57.61 -21.50 19.93
C SER A 2 56.82 -20.92 21.10
N GLU A 3 56.03 -19.90 20.78
CA GLU A 3 54.69 -19.52 21.26
C GLU A 3 54.13 -18.67 20.09
N ASN A 4 53.00 -18.93 19.41
CA ASN A 4 51.60 -19.23 19.80
C ASN A 4 51.02 -18.14 20.72
N GLN A 5 49.77 -17.64 20.58
CA GLN A 5 48.65 -17.80 19.63
C GLN A 5 47.66 -16.63 19.90
N THR A 6 46.70 -16.17 19.07
CA THR A 6 46.10 -16.46 17.75
C THR A 6 45.68 -15.08 17.17
N PRO A 7 45.55 -14.82 15.84
CA PRO A 7 44.93 -13.56 15.36
C PRO A 7 43.52 -13.36 15.95
N LYS A 8 43.23 -12.15 16.43
CA LYS A 8 41.91 -11.83 16.99
C LYS A 8 40.96 -11.41 15.87
N GLU A 9 40.16 -12.35 15.39
CA GLU A 9 39.00 -12.07 14.55
C GLU A 9 38.08 -11.07 15.27
N MET A 10 37.60 -10.06 14.53
CA MET A 10 36.60 -9.12 15.03
C MET A 10 35.51 -8.96 13.97
N SER A 11 34.31 -9.40 14.34
CA SER A 11 33.02 -9.08 13.70
C SER A 11 32.96 -9.26 12.18
N GLU A 12 32.54 -10.45 11.76
CA GLU A 12 31.46 -10.54 10.76
C GLU A 12 30.17 -9.90 11.31
N GLU A 13 29.08 -9.93 10.54
CA GLU A 13 27.80 -9.29 10.89
C GLU A 13 27.87 -7.75 11.04
N GLN A 14 28.49 -7.10 10.04
CA GLN A 14 27.78 -5.97 9.44
C GLN A 14 26.52 -6.51 8.74
N ILE A 15 25.46 -6.72 9.51
CA ILE A 15 24.12 -6.95 8.97
C ILE A 15 23.76 -5.66 8.24
N SER A 16 23.78 -5.72 6.90
CA SER A 16 23.06 -4.75 6.09
C SER A 16 21.59 -4.98 6.35
N GLU A 17 21.01 -4.22 7.27
CA GLU A 17 19.56 -4.18 7.49
C GLU A 17 18.91 -3.63 6.21
N GLU A 18 18.61 -4.53 5.28
CA GLU A 18 17.67 -4.23 4.20
C GLU A 18 16.35 -3.79 4.87
N PRO A 19 15.79 -2.62 4.52
CA PRO A 19 14.63 -2.09 5.21
C PRO A 19 13.48 -3.09 5.09
N THR A 20 12.98 -3.53 6.25
CA THR A 20 11.88 -4.50 6.31
C THR A 20 10.61 -3.89 5.68
N ALA A 21 9.73 -4.72 5.12
CA ALA A 21 8.51 -4.25 4.45
C ALA A 21 7.62 -3.38 5.37
N GLU A 22 7.67 -3.63 6.69
CA GLU A 22 7.01 -2.80 7.71
C GLU A 22 7.61 -1.39 7.79
N GLN A 23 8.93 -1.23 7.66
CA GLN A 23 9.61 0.07 7.61
C GLN A 23 9.35 0.80 6.28
N ILE A 24 9.30 0.07 5.16
CA ILE A 24 8.98 0.61 3.82
C ILE A 24 7.56 1.20 3.80
N THR A 25 6.58 0.47 4.35
CA THR A 25 5.21 0.98 4.48
C THR A 25 5.14 2.20 5.41
N ASP A 26 5.82 2.19 6.55
CA ASP A 26 5.79 3.29 7.52
C ASP A 26 6.48 4.59 7.02
N GLU A 27 7.46 4.49 6.10
CA GLU A 27 8.06 5.66 5.44
C GLU A 27 7.19 6.20 4.28
N LEU A 28 6.55 5.32 3.50
CA LEU A 28 5.57 5.74 2.47
C LEU A 28 4.34 6.43 3.10
N VAL A 29 3.80 5.89 4.19
CA VAL A 29 2.71 6.48 5.00
C VAL A 29 3.04 7.90 5.48
N ARG A 30 4.32 8.24 5.68
CA ARG A 30 4.74 9.58 6.18
C ARG A 30 4.89 10.64 5.09
N SER A 31 4.71 10.28 3.81
CA SER A 31 4.94 11.21 2.67
C SER A 31 3.70 11.49 1.82
N GLY A 32 2.71 10.58 1.81
CA GLY A 32 1.42 10.71 1.11
C GLY A 32 0.33 9.83 1.74
N ASP A 33 -0.93 10.10 1.40
CA ASP A 33 -2.09 9.35 1.92
C ASP A 33 -2.25 8.02 1.19
N ILE A 34 -2.31 6.90 1.92
CA ILE A 34 -2.62 5.59 1.33
C ILE A 34 -4.13 5.53 1.02
N GLY A 35 -4.47 5.50 -0.27
CA GLY A 35 -5.85 5.62 -0.75
C GLY A 35 -6.60 4.30 -0.86
N ILE A 36 -5.94 3.22 -1.33
CA ILE A 36 -6.52 1.89 -1.56
C ILE A 36 -5.41 0.82 -1.39
N ILE A 37 -5.74 -0.32 -0.79
CA ILE A 37 -4.93 -1.55 -0.81
C ILE A 37 -5.77 -2.66 -1.47
N LEU A 38 -5.17 -3.42 -2.39
CA LEU A 38 -5.79 -4.52 -3.14
C LEU A 38 -4.87 -5.76 -3.09
N VAL A 39 -5.43 -6.94 -2.85
CA VAL A 39 -4.66 -8.18 -2.95
C VAL A 39 -4.28 -8.43 -4.42
N ALA A 40 -2.99 -8.45 -4.73
CA ALA A 40 -2.44 -8.63 -6.07
C ALA A 40 -2.93 -9.93 -6.73
N SER A 41 -3.14 -10.98 -5.94
CA SER A 41 -3.66 -12.26 -6.43
C SER A 41 -5.14 -12.22 -6.85
N GLU A 42 -5.92 -11.20 -6.49
CA GLU A 42 -7.27 -10.96 -7.04
C GLU A 42 -7.26 -10.16 -8.36
N VAL A 43 -6.21 -9.38 -8.62
CA VAL A 43 -6.08 -8.57 -9.83
C VAL A 43 -5.72 -9.46 -11.02
N GLN A 44 -6.37 -9.23 -12.16
CA GLN A 44 -6.07 -9.90 -13.42
C GLN A 44 -5.20 -9.03 -14.33
N TYR A 45 -5.53 -7.74 -14.44
CA TYR A 45 -4.72 -6.73 -15.12
C TYR A 45 -5.09 -5.32 -14.66
N ILE A 46 -4.20 -4.36 -14.92
CA ILE A 46 -4.39 -2.94 -14.66
C ILE A 46 -4.37 -2.23 -16.01
N ASP A 47 -5.35 -1.36 -16.23
CA ASP A 47 -5.48 -0.51 -17.41
C ASP A 47 -5.21 0.95 -16.99
N ILE A 48 -4.39 1.66 -17.77
CA ILE A 48 -3.87 3.01 -17.45
C ILE A 48 -3.90 3.82 -18.74
N GLN A 49 -4.68 4.90 -18.75
CA GLN A 49 -5.08 5.57 -20.01
C GLN A 49 -4.03 6.54 -20.60
N ASN A 50 -3.06 6.97 -19.80
CA ASN A 50 -2.04 7.97 -20.18
C ASN A 50 -0.62 7.42 -19.96
N GLU A 51 0.38 8.25 -20.25
CA GLU A 51 1.79 7.96 -19.96
C GLU A 51 2.07 7.78 -18.46
N PHE A 52 2.87 6.75 -18.15
CA PHE A 52 3.32 6.40 -16.80
C PHE A 52 4.77 5.90 -16.83
N ASN A 53 5.47 6.03 -15.71
CA ASN A 53 6.77 5.38 -15.52
C ASN A 53 6.58 4.04 -14.80
N LEU A 54 7.34 3.00 -15.15
CA LEU A 54 7.33 1.70 -14.50
C LEU A 54 8.75 1.33 -14.04
N VAL A 55 8.95 1.28 -12.72
CA VAL A 55 10.18 0.81 -12.08
C VAL A 55 9.95 -0.60 -11.55
N LYS A 56 10.78 -1.57 -11.94
CA LYS A 56 10.75 -2.93 -11.39
C LYS A 56 11.61 -3.01 -10.13
N LYS A 57 11.06 -3.58 -9.06
CA LYS A 57 11.76 -3.94 -7.81
C LYS A 57 12.00 -5.47 -7.80
N PRO A 58 12.89 -6.00 -6.93
CA PRO A 58 13.02 -7.46 -6.74
C PRO A 58 11.68 -8.14 -6.39
N ASN A 59 10.89 -7.51 -5.51
CA ASN A 59 9.66 -8.09 -4.95
C ASN A 59 8.37 -7.57 -5.64
N GLY A 60 8.49 -6.80 -6.72
CA GLY A 60 7.33 -6.16 -7.35
C GLY A 60 7.66 -5.00 -8.28
N TRP A 61 6.89 -3.91 -8.22
CA TRP A 61 7.07 -2.75 -9.10
C TRP A 61 6.39 -1.49 -8.54
N ILE A 62 6.87 -0.32 -8.97
CA ILE A 62 6.18 0.97 -8.83
C ILE A 62 5.77 1.46 -10.21
N ILE A 63 4.52 1.92 -10.32
CA ILE A 63 4.03 2.76 -11.41
C ILE A 63 3.85 4.17 -10.85
N THR A 64 4.52 5.14 -11.47
CA THR A 64 4.35 6.57 -11.16
C THR A 64 3.57 7.25 -12.28
N ILE A 65 2.54 8.00 -11.93
CA ILE A 65 1.69 8.71 -12.89
C ILE A 65 2.43 9.94 -13.43
N GLY A 66 2.35 10.14 -14.76
CA GLY A 66 3.07 11.18 -15.50
C GLY A 66 2.54 12.61 -15.28
N ASP A 67 2.61 13.44 -16.33
CA ASP A 67 2.28 14.87 -16.28
C ASP A 67 0.77 15.20 -16.28
N LYS A 68 -0.11 14.18 -16.34
CA LYS A 68 -1.57 14.34 -16.49
C LYS A 68 -2.37 13.49 -15.51
N ASP A 69 -3.51 14.04 -15.09
CA ASP A 69 -4.56 13.29 -14.38
C ASP A 69 -4.95 12.04 -15.18
N THR A 70 -4.87 10.88 -14.53
CA THR A 70 -4.93 9.58 -15.19
C THR A 70 -5.94 8.67 -14.50
N LYS A 71 -6.87 8.12 -15.28
CA LYS A 71 -7.75 7.05 -14.82
C LYS A 71 -7.01 5.71 -14.87
N VAL A 72 -6.95 5.05 -13.72
CA VAL A 72 -6.46 3.68 -13.55
C VAL A 72 -7.64 2.76 -13.26
N VAL A 73 -7.68 1.60 -13.93
CA VAL A 73 -8.74 0.60 -13.77
C VAL A 73 -8.13 -0.76 -13.43
N PHE A 74 -8.35 -1.19 -12.19
CA PHE A 74 -7.97 -2.51 -11.70
C PHE A 74 -9.08 -3.50 -12.09
N ASN A 75 -8.77 -4.45 -12.96
CA ASN A 75 -9.71 -5.47 -13.43
C ASN A 75 -9.48 -6.73 -12.59
N LEU A 76 -10.49 -7.12 -11.80
CA LEU A 76 -10.39 -8.23 -10.85
C LEU A 76 -10.90 -9.54 -11.45
N LYS A 77 -10.31 -10.67 -11.05
CA LYS A 77 -10.73 -12.03 -11.44
C LYS A 77 -12.20 -12.35 -11.14
N SER A 78 -12.83 -11.58 -10.25
CA SER A 78 -14.24 -11.68 -9.86
C SER A 78 -15.21 -10.95 -10.81
N MET A 79 -14.80 -10.64 -12.06
CA MET A 79 -15.54 -9.80 -13.04
C MET A 79 -15.86 -8.37 -12.57
N ARG A 80 -15.36 -7.97 -11.40
CA ARG A 80 -15.47 -6.62 -10.83
C ARG A 80 -14.34 -5.74 -11.34
N LYS A 81 -14.58 -4.43 -11.37
CA LYS A 81 -13.56 -3.40 -11.63
C LYS A 81 -13.51 -2.41 -10.50
N ILE A 82 -12.33 -1.89 -10.20
CA ILE A 82 -12.12 -0.73 -9.33
C ILE A 82 -11.50 0.36 -10.17
N GLU A 83 -12.15 1.53 -10.21
CA GLU A 83 -11.70 2.69 -10.97
C GLU A 83 -11.20 3.78 -10.02
N LYS A 84 -10.04 4.35 -10.33
CA LYS A 84 -9.43 5.41 -9.54
C LYS A 84 -8.81 6.45 -10.46
N ASN A 85 -9.17 7.72 -10.25
CA ASN A 85 -8.42 8.82 -10.83
C ASN A 85 -7.22 9.11 -9.93
N LEU A 86 -6.05 9.28 -10.55
CA LEU A 86 -4.78 9.59 -9.91
C LEU A 86 -4.18 10.86 -10.52
N HIS A 87 -3.48 11.64 -9.72
CA HIS A 87 -2.89 12.92 -10.10
C HIS A 87 -1.40 12.78 -10.45
N PRO A 88 -0.77 13.78 -11.11
CA PRO A 88 0.66 13.78 -11.40
C PRO A 88 1.53 13.55 -10.16
N GLY A 89 2.33 12.47 -10.17
CA GLY A 89 3.14 12.04 -9.04
C GLY A 89 2.45 11.16 -7.98
N ASP A 90 1.16 10.82 -8.14
CA ASP A 90 0.58 9.66 -7.46
C ASP A 90 1.26 8.37 -7.92
N MET A 91 1.22 7.33 -7.07
CA MET A 91 1.86 6.06 -7.34
C MET A 91 0.92 4.87 -7.10
N VAL A 92 1.10 3.83 -7.92
CA VAL A 92 0.58 2.49 -7.69
C VAL A 92 1.78 1.58 -7.49
N GLU A 93 1.92 1.01 -6.30
CA GLU A 93 3.00 0.09 -5.94
C GLU A 93 2.44 -1.33 -5.81
N LYS A 94 3.13 -2.32 -6.38
CA LYS A 94 2.96 -3.73 -6.01
C LYS A 94 4.16 -4.15 -5.17
N GLU A 95 3.89 -4.68 -3.98
CA GLU A 95 4.86 -5.34 -3.13
C GLU A 95 4.31 -6.71 -2.68
N ASN A 96 5.09 -7.78 -2.84
CA ASN A 96 4.73 -9.14 -2.43
C ASN A 96 3.35 -9.59 -2.98
N ASP A 97 2.33 -9.75 -2.13
CA ASP A 97 0.97 -10.14 -2.53
C ASP A 97 -0.05 -8.99 -2.54
N ASP A 98 0.39 -7.74 -2.34
CA ASP A 98 -0.46 -6.55 -2.28
C ASP A 98 -0.15 -5.52 -3.37
N ILE A 99 -1.14 -4.67 -3.66
CA ILE A 99 -1.06 -3.49 -4.51
C ILE A 99 -1.63 -2.29 -3.75
N ILE A 100 -0.79 -1.28 -3.55
CA ILE A 100 -1.06 -0.10 -2.74
C ILE A 100 -1.15 1.12 -3.68
N ILE A 101 -2.13 1.99 -3.44
CA ILE A 101 -2.22 3.31 -4.09
C ILE A 101 -1.77 4.35 -3.08
N VAL A 102 -0.64 5.02 -3.36
CA VAL A 102 -0.10 6.11 -2.56
C VAL A 102 -0.41 7.42 -3.26
N GLN A 103 -1.17 8.30 -2.61
CA GLN A 103 -1.56 9.59 -3.17
C GLN A 103 -0.70 10.72 -2.62
N LYS A 104 -0.16 11.54 -3.51
CA LYS A 104 0.70 12.66 -3.14
C LYS A 104 -0.17 13.84 -2.72
N LEU A 105 -0.39 13.97 -1.41
CA LEU A 105 -1.07 15.14 -0.83
C LEU A 105 -0.42 16.44 -1.31
N THR A 106 -1.27 17.38 -1.75
CA THR A 106 -0.87 18.75 -2.06
C THR A 106 -0.44 19.50 -0.80
N GLU A 107 0.26 20.63 -0.94
CA GLU A 107 0.69 21.42 0.22
C GLU A 107 -0.52 22.00 0.98
N GLU A 108 -1.56 22.43 0.27
CA GLU A 108 -2.84 22.90 0.85
C GLU A 108 -3.57 21.79 1.65
N GLU A 109 -3.53 20.54 1.19
CA GLU A 109 -4.09 19.39 1.94
C GLU A 109 -3.24 19.04 3.16
N LYS A 110 -1.91 19.17 3.07
CA LYS A 110 -0.99 18.94 4.20
C LYS A 110 -1.20 19.97 5.30
N GLU A 111 -1.34 21.25 4.96
CA GLU A 111 -1.65 22.32 5.93
C GLU A 111 -3.03 22.14 6.58
N GLN A 112 -4.00 21.56 5.87
CA GLN A 112 -5.33 21.26 6.41
C GLN A 112 -5.43 19.94 7.19
N GLY A 113 -4.32 19.22 7.38
CA GLY A 113 -4.26 17.98 8.18
C GLY A 113 -4.70 16.71 7.43
N GLY A 114 -4.71 16.75 6.10
CA GLY A 114 -5.06 15.64 5.22
C GLY A 114 -6.57 15.39 5.10
N PRO A 115 -7.05 14.89 3.95
CA PRO A 115 -8.42 14.44 3.78
C PRO A 115 -8.64 13.12 4.54
N VAL A 116 -8.81 13.19 5.86
CA VAL A 116 -9.12 12.04 6.74
C VAL A 116 -10.50 11.46 6.38
N ARG A 117 -10.53 10.69 5.30
CA ARG A 117 -11.68 9.93 4.77
C ARG A 117 -11.94 8.75 5.68
N ARG A 118 -12.40 9.03 6.91
CA ARG A 118 -12.82 8.03 7.90
C ARG A 118 -13.68 6.98 7.19
N PRO A 119 -13.30 5.70 7.19
CA PRO A 119 -14.09 4.68 6.52
C PRO A 119 -15.49 4.72 7.10
N HIS A 120 -16.49 4.92 6.25
CA HIS A 120 -17.86 5.20 6.69
C HIS A 120 -18.45 3.92 7.29
N ALA A 121 -18.20 3.70 8.57
CA ALA A 121 -18.49 2.46 9.28
C ALA A 121 -19.97 2.12 9.11
N ARG A 122 -20.23 1.07 8.32
CA ARG A 122 -21.58 0.68 7.89
C ARG A 122 -22.33 0.18 9.11
N SER A 123 -23.12 1.07 9.71
CA SER A 123 -23.81 0.85 10.97
C SER A 123 -24.91 -0.21 10.80
N TYR A 124 -24.52 -1.47 10.95
CA TYR A 124 -25.43 -2.59 11.13
C TYR A 124 -26.21 -2.40 12.45
N GLN A 125 -27.30 -1.65 12.39
CA GLN A 125 -28.36 -1.72 13.40
C GLN A 125 -28.97 -3.12 13.35
N ARG A 126 -28.34 -4.04 14.09
CA ARG A 126 -28.92 -5.35 14.42
C ARG A 126 -30.14 -5.08 15.30
N LYS A 127 -31.31 -4.93 14.67
CA LYS A 127 -32.59 -5.02 15.39
C LYS A 127 -32.60 -6.37 16.10
N VAL A 128 -32.60 -6.35 17.42
CA VAL A 128 -32.92 -7.53 18.22
C VAL A 128 -34.43 -7.71 18.08
N SER A 129 -34.84 -8.81 17.46
CA SER A 129 -36.25 -9.22 17.48
C SER A 129 -36.59 -9.63 18.90
N GLU A 130 -37.54 -8.93 19.52
CA GLU A 130 -38.00 -9.23 20.87
C GLU A 130 -38.99 -10.41 20.81
N GLU A 131 -38.43 -11.62 20.84
CA GLU A 131 -39.20 -12.87 20.75
C GLU A 131 -39.91 -13.13 22.08
N THR A 132 -41.13 -12.60 22.21
CA THR A 132 -41.98 -12.81 23.39
C THR A 132 -42.53 -14.25 23.40
N THR A 133 -41.79 -15.17 24.01
CA THR A 133 -42.31 -16.50 24.34
C THR A 133 -43.49 -16.38 25.32
N ARG A 134 -44.64 -16.94 24.94
CA ARG A 134 -45.67 -17.36 25.89
C ARG A 134 -45.15 -18.53 26.74
N ASP A 135 -45.54 -18.54 28.01
CA ASP A 135 -45.74 -19.67 28.94
C ASP A 135 -45.88 -19.04 30.35
N GLU A 136 -46.85 -19.35 31.21
CA GLU A 136 -48.10 -20.15 31.12
C GLU A 136 -49.30 -19.32 31.66
#